data_AF-A0A4P9XG54-F1
#
_entry.id   AF-A0A4P9XG54-F1
#
_cell.length_a   1.000
_cell.length_b   1.000
_cell.length_c   1.000
_cell.angle_alpha   90.00
_cell.angle_beta   90.00
_cell.angle_gamma   90.00
#
_symmetry.space_group_name_H-M   'P 1'
#
loop_
_entity.id
_entity.type
_entity.pdbx_description
1 polymer ?
#
loop_
_entity_poly.entity_id
_entity_poly.type
_entity_poly.pdbx_seq_one_letter_code
_entity_poly.pdbx_strand_id
1 'polypeptide(L)'
;MCAISPVDPNSFANVHEIQTRHVHLELDVDFSRRVLAGQARLSLQAVKEGVAEVVLDTNALQVKDVKLAQGTESLKYELGAKDVRFGSPLRVTLPHSCKQNDKVELVVDYETTQDSGALQWLQPKQTVGKQHP
;
A
#
# COMPACT_ATOMS: atom_id res chain seq x y z
N MET A 1 -15.66 7.77 -12.14
CA MET A 1 -14.25 8.20 -12.27
C MET A 1 -13.66 8.23 -10.86
N CYS A 2 -12.55 7.53 -10.61
CA CYS A 2 -11.85 7.66 -9.32
C CYS A 2 -11.26 9.07 -9.24
N ALA A 3 -11.51 9.78 -8.15
CA ALA A 3 -10.94 11.12 -7.92
C ALA A 3 -9.43 10.99 -7.68
N ILE A 4 -8.64 11.79 -8.40
CA ILE A 4 -7.19 11.93 -8.24
C ILE A 4 -6.92 12.97 -7.13
N SER A 5 -5.79 12.86 -6.45
CA SER A 5 -5.38 13.80 -5.41
C SER A 5 -5.37 15.25 -5.93
N PRO A 6 -5.89 16.22 -5.17
CA PRO A 6 -5.87 17.63 -5.56
C PRO A 6 -4.47 18.24 -5.52
N VAL A 7 -3.48 17.55 -4.93
CA VAL A 7 -2.11 18.03 -4.76
C VAL A 7 -1.13 17.37 -5.74
N ASP A 8 -1.35 16.11 -6.10
CA ASP A 8 -0.52 15.38 -7.05
C ASP A 8 -1.40 14.68 -8.11
N PRO A 9 -1.36 15.11 -9.39
CA PRO A 9 -2.20 14.56 -10.44
C PRO A 9 -1.84 13.11 -10.83
N ASN A 10 -0.80 12.51 -10.25
CA ASN A 10 -0.38 11.13 -10.52
C ASN A 10 -0.60 10.18 -9.34
N SER A 11 -1.30 10.62 -8.29
CA SER A 11 -1.57 9.84 -7.10
C SER A 11 -3.05 9.90 -6.75
N PHE A 12 -3.61 8.78 -6.32
CA PHE A 12 -4.93 8.73 -5.71
C PHE A 12 -4.88 8.98 -4.19
N ALA A 13 -3.71 8.93 -3.57
CA ALA A 13 -3.58 9.02 -2.12
C ALA A 13 -4.04 10.38 -1.57
N ASN A 14 -4.75 10.35 -0.45
CA ASN A 14 -5.26 11.56 0.21
C ASN A 14 -4.20 12.24 1.11
N VAL A 15 -2.98 12.44 0.58
CA VAL A 15 -1.81 13.00 1.31
C VAL A 15 -2.01 14.41 1.86
N HIS A 16 -3.05 15.09 1.39
CA HIS A 16 -3.47 16.41 1.86
C HIS A 16 -4.36 16.35 3.11
N GLU A 17 -4.78 15.15 3.52
CA GLU A 17 -5.58 14.87 4.71
C GLU A 17 -4.82 14.03 5.73
N ILE A 18 -4.05 13.04 5.28
CA ILE A 18 -3.25 12.16 6.13
C ILE A 18 -1.92 11.82 5.47
N GLN A 19 -0.82 11.91 6.23
CA GLN A 19 0.53 11.77 5.70
C GLN A 19 1.30 10.64 6.37
N THR A 20 2.01 9.85 5.56
CA THR A 20 2.96 8.85 6.07
C THR A 20 4.18 9.54 6.66
N ARG A 21 4.53 9.17 7.89
CA ARG A 21 5.70 9.62 8.65
C ARG A 21 6.79 8.57 8.74
N HIS A 22 6.42 7.30 8.73
CA HIS A 22 7.34 6.17 8.75
C HIS A 22 6.75 4.98 8.02
N VAL A 23 7.61 4.16 7.44
CA VAL A 23 7.25 2.89 6.81
C VAL A 23 8.17 1.81 7.36
N HIS A 24 7.59 0.73 7.85
CA HIS A 24 8.30 -0.49 8.23
C HIS A 24 7.83 -1.62 7.31
N LEU A 25 8.79 -2.29 6.65
CA LEU A 25 8.53 -3.36 5.69
C LEU A 25 9.07 -4.68 6.24
N GLU A 26 8.19 -5.67 6.33
CA GLU A 26 8.55 -7.06 6.61
C GLU A 26 8.14 -7.88 5.40
N LEU A 27 9.12 -8.30 4.60
CA LEU A 27 8.89 -8.91 3.29
C LEU A 27 9.71 -10.18 3.12
N ASP A 28 9.03 -11.22 2.65
CA ASP A 28 9.64 -12.44 2.14
C ASP A 28 9.80 -12.34 0.61
N VAL A 29 10.98 -12.75 0.13
CA VAL A 29 11.30 -12.79 -1.30
C VAL A 29 11.13 -14.22 -1.81
N ASP A 30 10.09 -14.46 -2.61
CA ASP A 30 9.83 -15.77 -3.21
C ASP A 30 10.24 -15.77 -4.68
N PHE A 31 11.47 -16.23 -4.97
CA PHE A 31 11.99 -16.34 -6.33
C PHE A 31 11.26 -17.39 -7.18
N SER A 32 10.62 -18.38 -6.56
CA SER A 32 9.90 -19.43 -7.29
C SER A 32 8.59 -18.89 -7.84
N ARG A 33 7.85 -18.14 -7.02
CA ARG A 33 6.60 -17.48 -7.41
C ARG A 33 6.80 -16.11 -8.05
N ARG A 34 8.00 -15.51 -7.88
CA ARG A 34 8.38 -14.17 -8.32
C ARG A 34 7.52 -13.09 -7.68
N VAL A 35 7.38 -13.16 -6.37
CA VAL A 35 6.60 -12.21 -5.58
C VAL A 35 7.36 -11.76 -4.33
N LEU A 36 7.09 -10.54 -3.89
CA LEU A 36 7.31 -10.09 -2.53
C LEU A 36 5.99 -10.24 -1.77
N ALA A 37 6.02 -10.92 -0.63
CA ALA A 37 4.85 -11.13 0.23
C ALA A 37 5.17 -10.69 1.65
N GLY A 38 4.23 -10.05 2.33
CA GLY A 38 4.40 -9.64 3.72
C GLY A 38 3.61 -8.41 4.07
N GLN A 39 4.14 -7.59 4.98
CA GLN A 39 3.40 -6.48 5.57
C GLN A 39 4.13 -5.14 5.42
N ALA A 40 3.36 -4.11 5.09
CA ALA A 40 3.77 -2.73 5.25
C ALA A 40 3.05 -2.12 6.45
N ARG A 41 3.81 -1.75 7.48
CA ARG A 41 3.30 -0.95 8.60
C ARG A 41 3.62 0.52 8.33
N LEU A 42 2.56 1.33 8.24
CA LEU A 42 2.60 2.75 7.96
C LEU A 42 2.24 3.52 9.23
N SER A 43 3.18 4.34 9.69
CA SER A 43 2.89 5.33 10.73
C SER A 43 2.40 6.59 10.05
N LEU A 44 1.11 6.86 10.20
CA LEU A 44 0.41 7.95 9.53
C LEU A 44 0.06 9.05 10.53
N GLN A 45 -0.04 10.29 10.06
CA GLN A 45 -0.47 11.42 10.84
C GLN A 45 -1.51 12.23 10.08
N ALA A 46 -2.68 12.44 10.68
CA ALA A 46 -3.71 13.30 10.13
C ALA A 46 -3.23 14.76 10.12
N VAL A 47 -3.39 15.45 8.99
CA VAL A 47 -3.05 16.87 8.82
C VAL A 47 -4.28 17.77 8.73
N LYS A 48 -5.48 17.17 8.69
CA LYS A 48 -6.79 17.85 8.79
C LYS A 48 -7.64 17.25 9.91
N GLU A 49 -8.70 17.98 10.27
CA GLU A 49 -9.78 17.48 11.11
C GLU A 49 -10.73 16.56 10.34
N GLY A 50 -11.31 15.58 11.04
CA GLY A 50 -12.40 14.76 10.51
C GLY A 50 -11.99 13.68 9.50
N VAL A 51 -10.71 13.31 9.44
CA VAL A 51 -10.22 12.32 8.47
C VAL A 51 -10.77 10.93 8.85
N ALA A 52 -11.66 10.39 8.02
CA ALA A 52 -12.33 9.11 8.27
C ALA A 52 -11.83 7.97 7.37
N GLU A 53 -10.95 8.27 6.40
CA GLU A 53 -10.39 7.27 5.49
C GLU A 53 -8.91 7.52 5.20
N VAL A 54 -8.21 6.43 4.89
CA VAL A 54 -6.86 6.45 4.32
C VAL A 54 -6.95 5.92 2.90
N VAL A 55 -6.49 6.72 1.94
CA VAL A 55 -6.39 6.30 0.54
C VAL A 55 -4.92 6.12 0.19
N LEU A 56 -4.56 4.92 -0.26
CA LEU A 56 -3.21 4.55 -0.68
C LEU A 56 -3.20 4.21 -2.17
N ASP A 57 -2.09 4.47 -2.84
CA ASP A 57 -1.87 3.99 -4.20
C ASP A 57 -1.48 2.52 -4.19
N THR A 58 -2.06 1.74 -5.11
CA THR A 58 -1.65 0.36 -5.36
C THR A 58 -1.57 0.13 -6.85
N ASN A 59 -0.61 -0.69 -7.29
CA ASN A 59 -0.56 -1.14 -8.68
C ASN A 59 -0.10 -2.59 -8.72
N ALA A 60 -0.93 -3.45 -9.33
CA ALA A 60 -0.65 -4.88 -9.46
C ALA A 60 -0.27 -5.57 -8.12
N LEU A 61 -0.97 -5.18 -7.03
CA LEU A 61 -0.86 -5.79 -5.71
C LEU A 61 -2.12 -6.61 -5.40
N GLN A 62 -1.92 -7.73 -4.71
CA GLN A 62 -2.98 -8.44 -4.01
C GLN A 62 -2.96 -8.01 -2.54
N VAL A 63 -3.95 -7.22 -2.13
CA VAL A 63 -4.16 -6.87 -0.72
C VAL A 63 -4.92 -8.02 -0.05
N LYS A 64 -4.39 -8.54 1.05
CA LYS A 64 -4.95 -9.69 1.78
C LYS A 64 -5.73 -9.22 3.02
N ASP A 65 -5.17 -8.28 3.76
CA ASP A 65 -5.77 -7.74 4.98
C ASP A 65 -5.28 -6.31 5.23
N VAL A 66 -6.09 -5.53 5.95
CA VAL A 66 -5.71 -4.21 6.44
C VAL A 66 -6.21 -4.08 7.87
N LYS A 67 -5.36 -3.68 8.81
CA LYS A 67 -5.71 -3.55 10.23
C LYS A 67 -4.96 -2.42 10.92
N LEU A 68 -5.42 -2.02 12.08
CA LEU A 68 -4.63 -1.16 12.97
C LEU A 68 -3.58 -1.99 13.70
N ALA A 69 -2.39 -1.43 13.91
CA ALA A 69 -1.28 -2.13 14.55
C ALA A 69 -1.55 -2.58 16.00
N GLN A 70 -2.46 -1.89 16.70
CA GLN A 70 -2.84 -2.18 18.08
C GLN A 70 -4.03 -3.16 18.18
N GLY A 71 -4.65 -3.53 17.06
CA GLY A 71 -5.84 -4.38 17.00
C GLY A 71 -5.62 -5.64 16.19
N THR A 72 -6.52 -6.61 16.37
CA THR A 72 -6.57 -7.84 15.58
C THR A 72 -7.70 -7.83 14.55
N GLU A 73 -8.60 -6.86 14.63
CA GLU A 73 -9.75 -6.75 13.73
C GLU A 73 -9.35 -6.14 12.39
N SER A 74 -9.78 -6.79 11.31
CA SER A 74 -9.65 -6.27 9.95
C SER A 74 -10.50 -5.02 9.79
N LEU A 75 -9.92 -3.99 9.18
CA LEU A 75 -10.62 -2.80 8.73
C LEU A 75 -11.37 -3.08 7.44
N LYS A 76 -12.48 -2.36 7.25
CA LYS A 76 -13.15 -2.32 5.97
C LYS A 76 -12.27 -1.58 4.96
N TYR A 77 -12.02 -2.20 3.82
CA TYR A 77 -11.33 -1.56 2.70
C TYR A 77 -11.95 -1.92 1.35
N GLU A 78 -11.65 -1.11 0.33
CA GLU A 78 -12.06 -1.31 -1.05
C GLU A 78 -10.89 -0.98 -1.99
N LEU A 79 -10.66 -1.84 -2.99
CA LEU A 79 -9.83 -1.50 -4.14
C LEU A 79 -10.72 -0.87 -5.22
N GLY A 80 -10.49 0.42 -5.50
CA GLY A 80 -11.22 1.13 -6.54
C GLY A 80 -10.89 0.66 -7.95
N ALA A 81 -11.64 1.19 -8.92
CA ALA A 81 -11.46 0.89 -10.33
C ALA A 81 -10.02 1.10 -10.79
N LYS A 82 -9.48 0.12 -11.51
CA LYS A 82 -8.12 0.13 -12.05
C LYS A 82 -8.00 1.17 -13.18
N ASP A 83 -7.10 2.12 -12.99
CA ASP A 83 -6.56 2.98 -14.04
C ASP A 83 -5.32 2.32 -14.64
N VAL A 84 -5.18 2.39 -15.97
CA VAL A 84 -4.08 1.75 -16.69
C VAL A 84 -2.70 2.36 -16.37
N ARG A 85 -2.65 3.64 -16.00
CA ARG A 85 -1.41 4.36 -15.68
C ARG A 85 -1.13 4.37 -14.19
N PHE A 86 -2.15 4.58 -13.38
CA PHE A 86 -1.99 4.88 -11.96
C PHE A 86 -2.32 3.69 -11.03
N GLY A 87 -2.84 2.59 -11.58
CA GLY A 87 -3.25 1.44 -10.78
C GLY A 87 -4.61 1.65 -10.11
N SER A 88 -4.79 1.16 -8.90
CA SER A 88 -6.04 1.18 -8.14
C SER A 88 -5.86 1.89 -6.79
N PRO A 89 -6.76 2.80 -6.39
CA PRO A 89 -6.76 3.32 -5.02
C PRO A 89 -7.22 2.24 -4.04
N LEU A 90 -6.46 2.01 -2.97
CA LEU A 90 -6.90 1.28 -1.79
C LEU A 90 -7.51 2.26 -0.80
N ARG A 91 -8.83 2.19 -0.61
CA ARG A 91 -9.56 3.02 0.36
C ARG A 91 -9.80 2.22 1.62
N VAL A 92 -9.29 2.69 2.75
CA VAL A 92 -9.42 2.05 4.06
C VAL A 92 -10.28 2.93 4.94
N THR A 93 -11.38 2.39 5.45
CA THR A 93 -12.26 3.11 6.40
C THR A 93 -11.67 3.01 7.81
N LEU A 94 -11.45 4.16 8.45
CA LEU A 94 -11.01 4.22 9.84
C LEU A 94 -12.20 3.98 10.79
N PRO A 95 -12.01 3.33 11.95
CA PRO A 95 -13.08 3.09 12.92
C PRO A 95 -13.71 4.38 13.47
N HIS A 96 -12.89 5.42 13.58
CA HIS A 96 -13.28 6.75 14.05
C HIS A 96 -12.58 7.81 13.20
N SER A 97 -13.20 8.99 13.05
CA SER A 97 -12.58 10.13 12.39
C SER A 97 -11.43 10.68 13.23
N CYS A 98 -10.26 10.85 12.63
CA CYS A 98 -9.11 11.47 13.25
C CYS A 98 -9.27 12.98 13.37
N LYS A 99 -8.72 13.54 14.45
CA LYS A 99 -8.43 14.97 14.60
C LYS A 99 -7.10 15.32 13.96
N GLN A 100 -6.85 16.61 13.76
CA GLN A 100 -5.56 17.05 13.27
C GLN A 100 -4.45 16.64 14.26
N ASN A 101 -3.36 16.12 13.72
CA ASN A 101 -2.20 15.54 14.42
C ASN A 101 -2.40 14.18 15.06
N ASP A 102 -3.59 13.57 15.00
CA ASP A 102 -3.78 12.19 15.43
C ASP A 102 -2.89 11.24 14.61
N LYS A 103 -2.42 10.19 15.28
CA LYS A 103 -1.56 9.17 14.69
C LYS A 103 -2.35 7.90 14.42
N VAL A 104 -2.12 7.32 13.25
CA VAL A 104 -2.71 6.04 12.85
C VAL A 104 -1.58 5.10 12.47
N GLU A 105 -1.48 3.96 13.15
CA GLU A 105 -0.55 2.90 12.78
C GLU A 105 -1.31 1.85 11.98
N LEU A 106 -1.17 1.90 10.65
CA LEU A 106 -1.89 1.03 9.71
C LEU A 106 -0.97 -0.11 9.27
N VAL A 107 -1.46 -1.34 9.27
CA VAL A 107 -0.75 -2.51 8.75
C VAL A 107 -1.51 -3.04 7.54
N VAL A 108 -0.81 -3.12 6.40
CA VAL A 108 -1.34 -3.67 5.14
C VAL A 108 -0.61 -4.97 4.86
N ASP A 109 -1.33 -6.08 4.85
CA ASP A 109 -0.83 -7.39 4.41
C ASP A 109 -1.08 -7.52 2.90
N TYR A 110 -0.01 -7.73 2.13
CA TYR A 110 -0.08 -7.74 0.69
C TYR A 110 0.94 -8.68 0.05
N GLU A 111 0.73 -8.91 -1.23
CA GLU A 111 1.66 -9.59 -2.10
C GLU A 111 1.73 -8.88 -3.45
N THR A 112 2.92 -8.72 -4.01
CA THR A 112 3.08 -8.24 -5.40
C THR A 112 2.62 -9.31 -6.38
N THR A 113 2.05 -8.93 -7.51
CA THR A 113 1.73 -9.89 -8.58
C THR A 113 2.83 -9.95 -9.64
N GLN A 114 2.74 -10.94 -10.55
CA GLN A 114 3.64 -11.04 -11.70
C GLN A 114 3.48 -9.87 -12.69
N ASP A 115 2.36 -9.16 -12.64
CA ASP A 115 2.12 -7.95 -13.43
C ASP A 115 2.74 -6.69 -12.80
N SER A 116 3.44 -6.83 -11.66
CA SER A 116 4.12 -5.71 -11.01
C SER A 116 5.19 -5.11 -11.91
N GLY A 117 4.99 -3.86 -12.32
CA GLY A 117 5.98 -3.08 -13.07
C GLY A 117 7.17 -2.60 -12.23
N ALA A 118 7.15 -2.83 -10.91
CA ALA A 118 8.19 -2.35 -9.99
C ALA A 118 9.36 -3.34 -9.82
N LEU A 119 9.21 -4.59 -10.26
CA LEU A 119 10.17 -5.66 -9.98
C LEU A 119 10.70 -6.28 -11.27
N GLN A 120 12.01 -6.57 -11.27
CA GLN A 120 12.64 -7.38 -12.30
C GLN A 120 13.24 -8.64 -11.65
N TRP A 121 12.75 -9.81 -12.05
CA TRP A 121 13.24 -11.10 -11.58
C TRP A 121 14.21 -11.70 -12.58
N LEU A 122 15.47 -11.86 -12.18
CA LEU A 122 16.50 -12.44 -13.03
C LEU A 122 16.57 -13.96 -12.83
N GLN A 123 16.76 -14.70 -13.91
CA GLN A 123 17.14 -16.11 -13.86
C GLN A 123 18.66 -16.22 -13.63
N PRO A 124 19.16 -17.36 -13.11
CA PRO A 124 20.61 -17.55 -12.94
C PRO A 124 21.42 -17.22 -14.18
N LYS A 125 20.97 -17.66 -15.37
CA LYS A 125 21.68 -17.37 -16.64
C LYS A 125 21.79 -15.87 -16.98
N GLN A 126 20.94 -15.03 -16.40
CA GLN A 126 20.95 -13.57 -16.57
C GLN A 126 21.85 -12.86 -15.55
N THR A 127 22.26 -13.53 -14.47
CA THR A 127 23.23 -13.01 -13.49
C THR A 127 24.67 -13.32 -13.94
N VAL A 128 25.67 -12.64 -13.38
CA VAL A 128 27.08 -12.90 -13.72
C VAL A 128 27.52 -14.29 -13.24
N GLY A 129 27.10 -14.70 -12.05
CA GLY A 129 27.52 -15.96 -11.41
C GLY A 129 26.87 -17.22 -11.99
N LYS A 130 25.77 -17.10 -12.76
CA LYS A 130 25.07 -18.22 -13.42
C LYS A 130 24.47 -19.30 -12.50
N GLN A 131 24.60 -19.17 -11.18
CA GLN A 131 24.17 -20.17 -10.20
C GLN A 131 22.87 -19.81 -9.47
N HIS A 132 22.70 -18.54 -9.10
CA HIS A 132 21.54 -18.05 -8.35
C HIS A 132 20.78 -16.99 -9.16
N PRO A 133 19.44 -16.92 -9.00
CA PRO A 133 18.63 -15.84 -9.56
C PRO A 133 19.04 -14.48 -9.00
#